data_AF-A0A536PKI1-F1
#
_entry.id   AF-A0A536PKI1-F1
#
_cell.length_a   1.000
_cell.length_b   1.000
_cell.length_c   1.000
_cell.angle_alpha   90.00
_cell.angle_beta   90.00
_cell.angle_gamma   90.00
#
_symmetry.space_group_name_H-M   'P 1'
#
loop_
_entity.id
_entity.type
_entity.pdbx_description
1 polymer ?
#
loop_
_entity_poly.entity_id
_entity_poly.type
_entity_poly.pdbx_seq_one_letter_code
_entity_poly.pdbx_strand_id
1 'polypeptide(L)'
;MGVPAVDHGVRAAAGAHEDPARREKGPATPPAAYPAAFEALEVSPSLEPWVRARAAWRHPAFADLRIVDAWSCYYEMTPDDHPVVGAVPGVRGLYLAAGFSGHGFMHSPAIAQLVVEEMLDGKARTLDIRDLSLERFITGRRPFTATVL
;
A
#
# COMPACT_ATOMS: atom_id res chain seq x y z
N MET A 1 -10.28 -19.08 29.20
CA MET A 1 -10.38 -17.63 29.46
C MET A 1 -10.43 -16.93 28.11
N GLY A 2 -11.58 -16.41 27.73
CA GLY A 2 -11.75 -15.70 26.45
C GLY A 2 -11.15 -14.31 26.53
N VAL A 3 -10.39 -13.92 25.50
CA VAL A 3 -9.90 -12.55 25.34
C VAL A 3 -11.10 -11.68 24.98
N PRO A 4 -11.40 -10.60 25.71
CA PRO A 4 -12.53 -9.73 25.40
C PRO A 4 -12.27 -8.96 24.09
N ALA A 5 -13.33 -8.80 23.30
CA ALA A 5 -13.29 -7.97 22.09
C ALA A 5 -13.00 -6.51 22.45
N VAL A 6 -11.93 -5.96 21.88
CA VAL A 6 -11.60 -4.54 22.00
C VAL A 6 -12.28 -3.84 20.82
N ASP A 7 -13.18 -2.90 21.11
CA ASP A 7 -13.77 -2.01 20.12
C ASP A 7 -12.67 -1.07 19.59
N HIS A 8 -12.07 -1.44 18.46
CA HIS A 8 -11.10 -0.63 17.74
C HIS A 8 -11.84 0.44 16.95
N GLY A 9 -12.47 1.40 17.63
CA GLY A 9 -13.23 2.51 17.06
C GLY A 9 -12.39 3.41 16.14
N VAL A 10 -11.98 2.88 14.98
CA VAL A 10 -11.46 3.62 13.84
C VAL A 10 -12.69 4.16 13.14
N ARG A 11 -13.12 5.35 13.57
CA ARG A 11 -14.07 6.13 12.79
C ARG A 11 -13.40 6.44 11.46
N ALA A 12 -14.04 6.07 10.36
CA ALA A 12 -13.64 6.47 9.03
C ALA A 12 -13.40 7.99 9.03
N ALA A 13 -12.21 8.42 8.63
CA ALA A 13 -11.89 9.83 8.49
C ALA A 13 -12.83 10.42 7.43
N ALA A 14 -13.84 11.16 7.87
CA ALA A 14 -14.69 11.95 7.00
C ALA A 14 -13.83 13.06 6.39
N GLY A 15 -13.72 13.08 5.06
CA GLY A 15 -13.14 14.22 4.33
C GLY A 15 -11.86 13.93 3.55
N ALA A 16 -11.73 12.76 2.91
CA ALA A 16 -10.83 12.68 1.75
C ALA A 16 -11.38 13.63 0.68
N HIS A 17 -10.64 14.68 0.34
CA HIS A 17 -10.93 15.52 -0.82
C HIS A 17 -10.93 14.60 -2.05
N GLU A 18 -12.12 14.26 -2.52
CA GLU A 18 -12.32 13.41 -3.70
C GLU A 18 -11.80 14.17 -4.91
N ASP A 19 -10.74 13.66 -5.53
CA ASP A 19 -10.38 14.05 -6.88
C ASP A 19 -11.28 13.26 -7.83
N PRO A 20 -12.26 13.90 -8.50
CA PRO A 20 -13.20 13.20 -9.38
C PRO A 20 -12.52 12.56 -10.60
N ALA A 21 -11.25 12.90 -10.90
CA ALA A 21 -10.45 12.27 -11.96
C ALA A 21 -9.70 11.01 -11.48
N ARG A 22 -9.57 10.80 -10.16
CA ARG A 22 -8.85 9.65 -9.62
C ARG A 22 -9.80 8.47 -9.52
N ARG A 23 -9.75 7.59 -10.52
CA ARG A 23 -10.47 6.30 -10.49
C ARG A 23 -10.02 5.54 -9.23
N GLU A 24 -10.95 5.31 -8.31
CA GLU A 24 -10.70 4.58 -7.07
C GLU A 24 -10.13 3.19 -7.41
N LYS A 25 -8.94 2.89 -6.90
CA LYS A 25 -8.29 1.58 -7.05
C LYS A 25 -8.73 0.68 -5.91
N GLY A 26 -9.95 0.17 -5.99
CA GLY A 26 -10.47 -0.82 -5.04
C GLY A 26 -11.97 -0.67 -4.76
N PRO A 27 -12.58 -1.60 -4.02
CA PRO A 27 -13.93 -1.44 -3.54
C PRO A 27 -14.02 -0.24 -2.58
N ALA A 28 -15.06 0.59 -2.75
CA ALA A 28 -15.29 1.82 -1.98
C ALA A 28 -15.47 1.62 -0.46
N THR A 29 -15.71 0.37 -0.05
CA THR A 29 -15.94 0.00 1.35
C THR A 29 -15.16 -1.27 1.66
N PRO A 30 -14.51 -1.37 2.83
CA PRO A 30 -13.92 -2.63 3.27
C PRO A 30 -14.99 -3.73 3.29
N PRO A 31 -14.65 -4.97 2.89
CA PRO A 31 -15.57 -6.08 2.97
C PRO A 31 -15.93 -6.38 4.44
N ALA A 32 -17.14 -6.90 4.67
CA ALA A 32 -17.61 -7.24 6.02
C ALA A 32 -16.80 -8.37 6.68
N ALA A 33 -16.08 -9.15 5.88
CA ALA A 33 -15.14 -10.17 6.35
C ALA A 33 -14.01 -10.33 5.32
N TYR A 34 -12.83 -10.72 5.81
CA TYR A 34 -11.72 -11.18 4.97
C TYR A 34 -11.72 -12.71 4.97
N PRO A 35 -11.77 -13.38 3.80
CA PRO A 35 -11.67 -14.83 3.75
C PRO A 35 -10.34 -15.28 4.37
N ALA A 36 -10.39 -16.33 5.18
CA ALA A 36 -9.19 -16.88 5.83
C ALA A 36 -8.27 -17.63 4.85
N ALA A 37 -8.81 -18.03 3.69
CA ALA A 37 -8.06 -18.73 2.65
C ALA A 37 -7.62 -17.73 1.57
N PHE A 38 -6.36 -17.85 1.15
CA PHE A 38 -5.85 -17.15 -0.02
C PHE A 38 -6.44 -17.80 -1.28
N GLU A 39 -7.18 -17.03 -2.08
CA GLU A 39 -7.61 -17.48 -3.40
C GLU A 39 -6.54 -17.14 -4.43
N ALA A 40 -6.22 -18.10 -5.29
CA ALA A 40 -5.30 -17.86 -6.40
C ALA A 40 -5.92 -16.79 -7.30
N LEU A 41 -5.15 -15.72 -7.54
CA LEU A 41 -5.58 -14.65 -8.43
C LEU A 41 -5.38 -15.11 -9.88
N GLU A 42 -6.46 -15.18 -10.64
CA GLU A 42 -6.42 -15.51 -12.07
C GLU A 42 -6.09 -14.27 -12.90
N VAL A 43 -5.18 -14.44 -13.87
CA VAL A 43 -4.91 -13.41 -14.87
C VAL A 43 -5.94 -13.52 -15.98
N SER A 44 -6.80 -12.52 -16.12
CA SER A 44 -7.80 -12.49 -17.19
C SER A 44 -7.13 -12.53 -18.58
N PRO A 45 -7.52 -13.45 -19.47
CA PRO A 45 -7.04 -13.48 -20.86
C PRO A 45 -7.30 -12.17 -21.63
N SER A 46 -8.29 -11.38 -21.20
CA SER A 46 -8.59 -10.07 -21.79
C SER A 46 -7.47 -9.04 -21.65
N LEU A 47 -6.49 -9.26 -20.76
CA LEU A 47 -5.33 -8.38 -20.59
C LEU A 47 -4.26 -8.58 -21.67
N GLU A 48 -4.21 -9.75 -22.30
CA GLU A 48 -3.14 -10.09 -23.25
C GLU A 48 -3.02 -9.11 -24.43
N PRO A 49 -4.11 -8.72 -25.13
CA PRO A 49 -4.04 -7.73 -26.21
C PRO A 49 -3.46 -6.39 -25.74
N TRP A 50 -3.81 -5.96 -24.53
CA TRP A 50 -3.30 -4.71 -23.94
C TRP A 50 -1.81 -4.80 -23.62
N VAL A 51 -1.36 -5.91 -23.00
CA VAL A 51 0.05 -6.14 -22.69
C VAL A 51 0.90 -6.17 -23.96
N ARG A 52 0.45 -6.89 -25.01
CA ARG A 52 1.13 -6.96 -26.31
C ARG A 52 1.24 -5.59 -26.96
N ALA A 53 0.16 -4.82 -26.99
CA ALA A 53 0.17 -3.48 -27.55
C ALA A 53 1.14 -2.54 -26.81
N ARG A 54 1.17 -2.60 -25.47
CA ARG A 54 2.10 -1.79 -24.65
C ARG A 54 3.55 -2.21 -24.85
N ALA A 55 3.83 -3.50 -24.97
CA ALA A 55 5.18 -4.01 -25.22
C ALA A 55 5.69 -3.56 -26.61
N ALA A 56 4.88 -3.75 -27.66
CA ALA A 56 5.22 -3.33 -29.02
C ALA A 56 5.43 -1.81 -29.12
N TRP A 57 4.63 -1.02 -28.40
CA TRP A 57 4.80 0.43 -28.31
C TRP A 57 6.14 0.82 -27.65
N ARG A 58 6.60 0.06 -26.65
CA ARG A 58 7.87 0.33 -25.97
C ARG A 58 9.07 -0.07 -26.82
N HIS A 59 8.97 -1.18 -27.56
CA HIS A 59 9.99 -1.62 -28.49
C HIS A 59 9.40 -2.50 -29.62
N PRO A 60 9.62 -2.18 -30.92
CA PRO A 60 9.02 -2.92 -32.02
C PRO A 60 9.32 -4.43 -32.04
N ALA A 61 10.52 -4.83 -31.60
CA ALA A 61 10.89 -6.25 -31.52
C ALA A 61 10.02 -7.09 -30.56
N PHE A 62 9.16 -6.45 -29.75
CA PHE A 62 8.24 -7.16 -28.85
C PHE A 62 6.87 -7.47 -29.49
N ALA A 63 6.58 -6.98 -30.70
CA ALA A 63 5.28 -7.16 -31.34
C ALA A 63 4.91 -8.65 -31.55
N ASP A 64 5.89 -9.46 -31.93
CA ASP A 64 5.67 -10.87 -32.31
C ASP A 64 6.09 -11.87 -31.22
N LEU A 65 6.45 -11.39 -30.02
CA LEU A 65 6.85 -12.27 -28.92
C LEU A 65 5.66 -13.02 -28.35
N ARG A 66 5.88 -14.27 -27.93
CA ARG A 66 4.87 -15.09 -27.24
C ARG A 66 4.96 -14.88 -25.73
N ILE A 67 3.82 -14.65 -25.08
CA ILE A 67 3.71 -14.71 -23.63
C ILE A 67 3.82 -16.19 -23.22
N VAL A 68 4.77 -16.50 -22.33
CA VAL A 68 5.04 -17.88 -21.89
C VAL A 68 4.42 -18.19 -20.53
N ASP A 69 4.16 -17.17 -19.74
CA ASP A 69 3.61 -17.28 -18.38
C ASP A 69 2.96 -15.96 -17.96
N ALA A 70 2.05 -16.03 -16.98
CA ALA A 70 1.40 -14.87 -16.38
C ALA A 70 0.97 -15.18 -14.94
N TRP A 71 1.18 -14.22 -14.05
CA TRP A 71 0.72 -14.29 -12.65
C TRP A 71 0.12 -12.96 -12.24
N SER A 72 -0.60 -12.97 -11.11
CA SER A 72 -1.10 -11.75 -10.48
C SER A 72 -0.82 -11.76 -8.99
N CYS A 73 -0.85 -10.58 -8.38
CA CYS A 73 -0.54 -10.37 -6.97
C CYS A 73 -1.37 -9.21 -6.43
N TYR A 74 -1.44 -9.09 -5.11
CA TYR A 74 -2.14 -8.00 -4.45
C TYR A 74 -1.27 -6.75 -4.37
N TYR A 75 -1.94 -5.60 -4.53
CA TYR A 75 -1.40 -4.31 -4.11
C TYR A 75 -2.14 -3.85 -2.86
N GLU A 76 -1.38 -3.52 -1.82
CA GLU A 76 -1.92 -2.85 -0.65
C GLU A 76 -1.85 -1.34 -0.89
N MET A 77 -3.00 -0.75 -1.22
CA MET A 77 -3.11 0.66 -1.59
C MET A 77 -3.50 1.50 -0.37
N THR A 78 -2.74 2.57 -0.12
CA THR A 78 -3.11 3.62 0.83
C THR A 78 -3.79 4.77 0.10
N PRO A 79 -4.62 5.60 0.78
CA PRO A 79 -5.28 6.73 0.14
C PRO A 79 -4.34 7.74 -0.53
N ASP A 80 -3.09 7.82 -0.10
CA ASP A 80 -2.07 8.74 -0.59
C ASP A 80 -0.94 8.08 -1.39
N ASP A 81 -1.05 6.79 -1.70
CA ASP A 81 -0.02 5.98 -2.39
C ASP A 81 1.34 5.89 -1.65
N HIS A 82 1.41 6.29 -0.37
CA HIS A 82 2.61 6.20 0.47
C HIS A 82 2.46 5.12 1.54
N PRO A 83 3.55 4.45 1.97
CA PRO A 83 3.47 3.41 2.99
C PRO A 83 3.04 3.96 4.36
N VAL A 84 2.55 3.06 5.21
CA VAL A 84 2.37 3.30 6.65
C VAL A 84 3.53 2.64 7.38
N VAL A 85 4.37 3.47 7.98
CA VAL A 85 5.61 3.05 8.62
C VAL A 85 5.71 3.67 10.01
N GLY A 86 6.01 2.83 11.00
CA GLY A 86 6.40 3.24 12.33
C GLY A 86 5.45 2.79 13.44
N ALA A 87 5.65 3.34 14.64
CA ALA A 87 4.88 2.94 15.83
C ALA A 87 3.38 3.24 15.68
N VAL A 88 2.53 2.37 16.23
CA VAL A 88 1.08 2.58 16.27
C VAL A 88 0.67 3.39 17.52
N PRO A 89 -0.02 4.54 17.36
CA PRO A 89 -0.57 5.30 18.46
C PRO A 89 -1.41 4.46 19.41
N GLY A 90 -1.13 4.59 20.71
CA GLY A 90 -1.93 3.93 21.74
C GLY A 90 -1.69 2.43 21.89
N VAL A 91 -0.82 1.81 21.09
CA VAL A 91 -0.50 0.38 21.16
C VAL A 91 1.00 0.17 21.30
N ARG A 92 1.48 0.02 22.54
CA ARG A 92 2.91 -0.19 22.81
C ARG A 92 3.43 -1.47 22.16
N GLY A 93 4.56 -1.36 21.46
CA GLY A 93 5.26 -2.49 20.84
C GLY A 93 4.70 -2.93 19.49
N LEU A 94 3.66 -2.28 18.98
CA LEU A 94 3.15 -2.53 17.63
C LEU A 94 3.72 -1.49 16.66
N TYR A 95 4.34 -1.98 15.59
CA TYR A 95 4.91 -1.18 14.50
C TYR A 95 4.31 -1.64 13.18
N LEU A 96 4.12 -0.71 12.25
CA LEU A 96 3.65 -0.98 10.91
C LEU A 96 4.79 -0.78 9.90
N ALA A 97 4.79 -1.63 8.89
CA ALA A 97 5.54 -1.48 7.65
C ALA A 97 4.66 -2.10 6.55
N ALA A 98 3.66 -1.35 6.12
CA ALA A 98 2.57 -1.81 5.27
C ALA A 98 2.14 -0.71 4.29
N GLY A 99 1.23 -1.02 3.36
CA GLY A 99 0.57 -0.02 2.51
C GLY A 99 1.43 0.53 1.38
N PHE A 100 2.39 -0.25 0.90
CA PHE A 100 3.43 0.24 -0.02
C PHE A 100 2.98 0.62 -1.43
N SER A 101 1.71 0.40 -1.78
CA SER A 101 1.09 0.91 -3.02
C SER A 101 1.89 0.58 -4.29
N GLY A 102 2.51 -0.60 -4.32
CA GLY A 102 3.26 -1.14 -5.47
C GLY A 102 4.78 -0.96 -5.46
N HIS A 103 5.34 -0.27 -4.47
CA HIS A 103 6.77 0.09 -4.44
C HIS A 103 7.52 -0.48 -3.23
N GLY A 104 6.92 -1.46 -2.53
CA GLY A 104 7.45 -1.99 -1.26
C GLY A 104 8.74 -2.77 -1.42
N PHE A 105 8.91 -3.48 -2.54
CA PHE A 105 10.11 -4.29 -2.77
C PHE A 105 11.39 -3.44 -2.77
N MET A 106 11.39 -2.34 -3.53
CA MET A 106 12.53 -1.42 -3.59
C MET A 106 12.79 -0.69 -2.26
N HIS A 107 11.75 -0.45 -1.47
CA HIS A 107 11.87 0.25 -0.18
C HIS A 107 12.26 -0.68 0.98
N SER A 108 12.06 -1.99 0.84
CA SER A 108 12.18 -2.95 1.95
C SER A 108 13.49 -2.88 2.73
N PRO A 109 14.69 -2.70 2.13
CA PRO A 109 15.92 -2.64 2.91
C PRO A 109 16.01 -1.39 3.79
N ALA A 110 15.63 -0.23 3.24
CA ALA A 110 15.65 1.03 3.97
C ALA A 110 14.60 1.05 5.09
N ILE A 111 13.38 0.58 4.79
CA ILE A 111 12.29 0.54 5.77
C ILE A 111 12.60 -0.40 6.93
N ALA A 112 13.19 -1.57 6.66
CA ALA A 112 13.60 -2.48 7.73
C ALA A 112 14.57 -1.80 8.71
N GLN A 113 15.57 -1.07 8.19
CA GLN A 113 16.50 -0.32 9.03
C GLN A 113 15.79 0.77 9.84
N LEU A 114 14.95 1.58 9.20
CA LEU A 114 14.26 2.70 9.84
C LEU A 114 13.29 2.26 10.95
N VAL A 115 12.56 1.17 10.72
CA VAL A 115 11.67 0.58 11.74
C VAL A 115 12.49 0.04 12.91
N VAL A 116 13.61 -0.64 12.66
CA VAL A 116 14.48 -1.15 13.74
C VAL A 116 15.09 0.01 14.55
N GLU A 117 15.53 1.09 13.90
CA GLU A 117 16.00 2.30 14.57
C GLU A 117 14.91 2.88 15.47
N GLU A 118 13.68 3.00 14.98
CA GLU A 118 12.57 3.49 15.80
C GLU A 118 12.23 2.56 16.96
N MET A 119 12.31 1.24 16.76
CA MET A 119 12.08 0.24 17.81
C MET A 119 13.11 0.33 18.94
N LEU A 120 14.38 0.56 18.61
CA LEU A 120 15.48 0.55 19.59
C LEU A 120 15.71 1.92 20.23
N ASP A 121 15.65 2.99 19.42
CA ASP A 121 16.04 4.34 19.83
C ASP A 121 14.83 5.27 20.07
N GLY A 122 13.61 4.79 19.81
CA GLY A 122 12.37 5.58 19.89
C GLY A 122 12.19 6.59 18.75
N LYS A 123 13.08 6.58 17.76
CA LYS A 123 12.99 7.37 16.52
C LYS A 123 13.88 6.78 15.42
N ALA A 124 13.43 6.87 14.18
CA ALA A 124 14.31 6.63 13.03
C ALA A 124 15.35 7.76 12.95
N ARG A 125 16.63 7.40 12.82
CA ARG A 125 17.77 8.32 12.84
C ARG A 125 18.32 8.57 11.45
N THR A 126 18.27 7.56 10.59
CA THR A 126 18.79 7.63 9.23
C THR A 126 17.92 8.51 8.34
N LEU A 127 16.60 8.40 8.48
CA LEU A 127 15.63 9.23 7.78
C LEU A 127 14.43 9.48 8.69
N ASP A 128 13.92 10.70 8.66
CA ASP A 128 12.66 11.02 9.34
C ASP A 128 11.47 10.38 8.60
N ILE A 129 10.76 9.50 9.30
CA ILE A 129 9.60 8.77 8.78
C ILE A 129 8.27 9.24 9.37
N ARG A 130 8.24 10.33 10.14
CA ARG A 130 7.00 10.83 10.79
C ARG A 130 5.88 11.09 9.79
N ASP A 131 6.23 11.50 8.59
CA ASP A 131 5.30 11.75 7.50
C ASP A 131 4.75 10.45 6.87
N LEU A 132 5.34 9.30 7.17
CA LEU A 132 4.84 7.96 6.80
C LEU A 132 4.07 7.29 7.94
N SER A 133 3.89 7.95 9.09
CA SER A 133 3.23 7.35 10.24
C SER A 133 1.71 7.20 10.04
N LEU A 134 1.07 6.35 10.86
CA LEU A 134 -0.39 6.15 10.80
C LEU A 134 -1.16 7.41 11.20
N GLU A 135 -0.59 8.22 12.09
CA GLU A 135 -1.14 9.47 12.60
C GLU A 135 -1.49 10.45 11.49
N ARG A 136 -0.82 10.39 10.33
CA ARG A 136 -1.13 11.28 9.21
C ARG A 136 -2.59 11.14 8.75
N PHE A 137 -3.14 9.93 8.79
CA PHE A 137 -4.54 9.68 8.44
C PHE A 137 -5.50 10.02 9.58
N ILE A 138 -5.05 9.92 10.83
CA ILE A 138 -5.86 10.29 12.01
C ILE A 138 -6.02 11.80 12.10
N THR A 139 -4.96 12.54 11.79
CA THR A 139 -4.89 14.01 11.93
C THR A 139 -5.27 14.77 10.68
N GLY A 140 -5.44 14.09 9.54
CA GLY A 140 -5.68 14.72 8.23
C GLY A 140 -4.46 15.46 7.67
N ARG A 141 -3.27 15.24 8.24
CA ARG A 141 -2.02 15.83 7.76
C ARG A 141 -1.68 15.18 6.42
N ARG A 142 -1.62 15.97 5.34
CA ARG A 142 -1.05 15.53 4.06
C ARG A 142 0.42 15.94 4.04
N PRO A 143 1.36 15.00 4.27
CA PRO A 143 2.77 15.39 4.34
C PRO A 143 3.37 15.67 2.97
N PHE A 144 2.78 15.08 1.92
CA PHE A 144 3.24 15.21 0.55
C PHE A 144 2.34 16.17 -0.23
N THR A 145 2.74 17.44 -0.33
CA THR A 145 2.22 18.31 -1.40
C THR A 145 2.81 17.75 -2.70
N ALA A 146 1.93 17.22 -3.56
CA ALA A 146 2.24 16.60 -4.85
C ALA A 146 3.51 17.18 -5.49
N THR A 147 4.63 16.49 -5.30
CA THR A 147 5.84 16.68 -6.08
C THR A 147 6.19 15.31 -6.62
N VAL A 148 5.56 14.96 -7.72
CA VAL A 148 6.06 13.90 -8.59
C VAL A 148 6.15 14.51 -9.98
N LEU A 149 7.39 14.55 -10.48
CA LEU A 149 7.81 14.83 -11.85
C LEU A 149 7.22 13.81 -12.83
#